data_AF-A0A183PP84-F1
#
_entry.id   AF-A0A183PP84-F1
#
_cell.length_a   1.000
_cell.length_b   1.000
_cell.length_c   1.000
_cell.angle_alpha   90.00
_cell.angle_beta   90.00
_cell.angle_gamma   90.00
#
_symmetry.space_group_name_H-M   'P 1'
#
loop_
_entity.id
_entity.type
_entity.pdbx_description
1 polymer ?
#
loop_
_entity_poly.entity_id
_entity_poly.type
_entity_poly.pdbx_seq_one_letter_code
_entity_poly.pdbx_strand_id
1 'polypeptide(L)'
;MYGRVADILEFLETTWNDKRTNQLLAEEEIRKGRWKWIRHTLRKSSNCITRQALTWNREGKRKRGRPKNTLRREMEADMKRMNYNWKELERIAQDRV
;
A
#
# COMPACT_ATOMS: atom_id res chain seq x y z
N MET A 1 40.38 16.77 -20.02
CA MET A 1 39.53 17.58 -19.11
C MET A 1 38.08 17.10 -18.97
N TYR A 2 37.67 16.00 -19.62
CA TYR A 2 36.28 15.49 -19.58
C TYR A 2 35.99 14.40 -18.53
N GLY A 3 37.01 13.72 -17.98
CA GLY A 3 36.81 12.62 -17.02
C GLY A 3 36.09 13.05 -15.74
N ARG A 4 36.55 14.13 -15.09
CA ARG A 4 35.99 14.61 -13.83
C ARG A 4 34.52 15.04 -13.89
N VAL A 5 34.03 15.48 -15.06
CA VAL A 5 32.63 15.89 -15.23
C VAL A 5 31.74 14.67 -15.43
N ALA A 6 32.22 13.67 -16.17
CA ALA A 6 31.52 12.38 -16.32
C ALA A 6 31.40 11.65 -14.97
N ASP A 7 32.47 11.62 -14.17
CA ASP A 7 32.48 11.00 -12.84
C ASP A 7 31.44 11.62 -11.87
N ILE A 8 31.29 12.95 -11.91
CA ILE A 8 30.32 13.66 -11.06
C ILE A 8 28.88 13.40 -11.53
N LEU A 9 28.64 13.38 -12.84
CA LEU A 9 27.30 13.07 -13.38
C LEU A 9 26.90 11.64 -13.06
N GLU A 10 27.81 10.67 -13.22
CA GLU A 10 27.58 9.27 -12.86
C GLU A 10 27.31 9.11 -11.34
N PHE A 11 28.04 9.85 -10.50
CA PHE A 11 27.81 9.89 -9.04
C PHE A 11 26.45 10.50 -8.66
N LEU A 12 26.03 11.58 -9.32
CA LEU A 12 24.72 12.20 -9.09
C LEU A 12 23.57 11.29 -9.58
N GLU A 13 23.77 10.59 -10.70
CA GLU A 13 22.77 9.69 -11.29
C GLU A 13 22.59 8.43 -10.44
N THR A 14 23.68 7.85 -9.94
CA THR A 14 23.65 6.69 -9.02
C THR A 14 23.01 7.04 -7.68
N THR A 15 23.37 8.16 -7.05
CA THR A 15 22.77 8.59 -5.79
C THR A 15 21.29 8.98 -5.92
N TRP A 16 20.89 9.55 -7.06
CA TRP A 16 19.49 9.84 -7.37
C TRP A 16 18.68 8.55 -7.61
N ASN A 17 19.23 7.60 -8.37
CA ASN A 17 18.60 6.29 -8.56
C ASN A 17 18.48 5.50 -7.27
N ASP A 18 19.50 5.51 -6.42
CA ASP A 18 19.48 4.80 -5.14
C ASP A 18 18.37 5.35 -4.22
N LYS A 19 18.26 6.68 -4.07
CA LYS A 19 17.17 7.29 -3.31
C LYS A 19 15.78 6.91 -3.85
N ARG A 20 15.61 6.89 -5.17
CA ARG A 20 14.35 6.51 -5.82
C ARG A 20 14.03 5.03 -5.62
N THR A 21 15.05 4.17 -5.66
CA THR A 21 14.92 2.72 -5.48
C THR A 21 14.59 2.39 -4.02
N ASN A 22 15.28 3.01 -3.07
CA ASN A 22 15.02 2.85 -1.64
C ASN A 22 13.61 3.32 -1.24
N GLN A 23 13.09 4.39 -1.87
CA GLN A 23 11.72 4.83 -1.69
C GLN A 23 10.70 3.78 -2.18
N LEU A 24 10.93 3.19 -3.36
CA LEU A 24 10.07 2.14 -3.92
C LEU A 24 10.08 0.86 -3.06
N LEU A 25 11.27 0.47 -2.56
CA LEU A 25 11.42 -0.67 -1.66
C LEU A 25 10.63 -0.47 -0.36
N ALA A 26 10.70 0.72 0.24
CA ALA A 26 9.96 1.04 1.45
C ALA A 26 8.43 0.96 1.23
N GLU A 27 7.94 1.52 0.12
CA GLU A 27 6.52 1.43 -0.24
C GLU A 27 6.07 -0.02 -0.47
N GLU A 28 6.93 -0.84 -1.07
CA GLU A 28 6.63 -2.25 -1.31
C GLU A 28 6.59 -3.08 -0.03
N GLU A 29 7.49 -2.84 0.92
CA GLU A 29 7.49 -3.51 2.22
C GLU A 29 6.26 -3.10 3.06
N ILE A 30 5.90 -1.82 3.06
CA ILE A 30 4.65 -1.34 3.69
C ILE A 30 3.43 -2.01 3.06
N ARG A 31 3.41 -2.13 1.73
CA ARG A 31 2.35 -2.82 0.98
C ARG A 31 2.24 -4.29 1.39
N LYS A 32 3.35 -5.04 1.41
CA LYS A 32 3.37 -6.45 1.86
C LYS A 32 2.83 -6.58 3.28
N GLY A 33 3.23 -5.68 4.19
CA GLY A 33 2.72 -5.62 5.56
C GLY A 33 1.20 -5.40 5.62
N ARG A 34 0.69 -4.44 4.85
CA ARG A 34 -0.76 -4.18 4.72
C ARG A 34 -1.51 -5.41 4.21
N TRP A 35 -1.00 -6.09 3.17
CA TRP A 35 -1.62 -7.30 2.64
C TRP A 35 -1.69 -8.45 3.64
N LYS A 36 -0.61 -8.66 4.40
CA LYS A 36 -0.59 -9.65 5.48
C LYS A 36 -1.66 -9.34 6.53
N TRP A 37 -1.83 -8.08 6.89
CA TRP A 37 -2.86 -7.64 7.83
C TRP A 37 -4.28 -7.80 7.28
N ILE A 38 -4.53 -7.43 6.01
CA ILE A 38 -5.83 -7.59 5.35
C ILE A 38 -6.25 -9.05 5.30
N ARG A 39 -5.33 -9.94 4.88
CA ARG A 39 -5.58 -11.38 4.85
C ARG A 39 -5.92 -11.92 6.25
N HIS A 40 -5.22 -11.46 7.28
CA HIS A 40 -5.50 -11.86 8.67
C HIS A 40 -6.87 -11.38 9.16
N THR A 41 -7.22 -10.12 8.89
CA THR A 41 -8.50 -9.53 9.29
C THR A 41 -9.68 -10.15 8.54
N LEU A 42 -9.53 -10.45 7.25
CA LEU A 42 -10.57 -11.10 6.43
C LEU A 42 -10.85 -12.55 6.87
N ARG A 43 -9.88 -13.23 7.48
CA ARG A 43 -10.04 -14.56 8.09
C ARG A 43 -10.84 -14.55 9.39
N LYS A 44 -10.97 -13.40 10.05
CA LYS A 44 -11.83 -13.28 11.24
C LYS A 44 -13.31 -13.38 10.83
N SER A 45 -14.16 -13.72 11.80
CA SER A 45 -15.61 -13.77 11.58
C SER A 45 -16.15 -12.42 11.10
N SER A 46 -17.24 -12.46 10.33
CA SER A 46 -17.94 -11.27 9.82
C SER A 46 -18.36 -10.30 10.92
N ASN A 47 -18.63 -10.80 12.13
CA ASN A 47 -19.02 -10.02 13.30
C ASN A 47 -17.83 -9.36 14.02
N CYS A 48 -16.58 -9.66 13.63
CA CYS A 48 -15.42 -9.06 14.26
C CYS A 48 -15.34 -7.56 13.92
N ILE A 49 -15.24 -6.72 14.96
CA ILE A 49 -15.15 -5.26 14.85
C ILE A 49 -14.03 -4.84 13.89
N THR A 50 -12.91 -5.56 13.87
CA THR A 50 -11.78 -5.27 12.96
C THR A 50 -12.12 -5.50 11.49
N ARG A 51 -12.93 -6.52 11.17
CA ARG A 51 -13.39 -6.82 9.81
C ARG A 51 -14.48 -5.86 9.36
N GLN A 52 -15.36 -5.45 10.27
CA GLN A 52 -16.33 -4.38 10.01
C GLN A 52 -15.62 -3.04 9.79
N ALA A 53 -14.60 -2.72 10.59
CA ALA A 53 -13.80 -1.50 10.43
C ALA A 53 -13.08 -1.44 9.08
N LEU A 54 -12.74 -2.60 8.49
CA LEU A 54 -12.14 -2.70 7.15
C LEU A 54 -13.09 -2.21 6.04
N THR A 55 -14.39 -2.52 6.19
CA THR A 55 -15.45 -2.18 5.22
C THR A 55 -16.20 -0.90 5.60
N TRP A 56 -16.00 -0.39 6.81
CA TRP A 56 -16.71 0.76 7.35
C TRP A 56 -16.44 2.02 6.53
N ASN A 57 -17.51 2.62 6.00
CA ASN A 57 -17.47 3.95 5.44
C ASN A 57 -17.81 4.94 6.55
N ARG A 58 -16.90 5.87 6.89
CA ARG A 58 -17.21 6.92 7.88
C ARG A 58 -18.27 7.84 7.28
N GLU A 59 -19.51 7.64 7.70
CA GLU A 59 -20.63 8.51 7.37
C GLU A 59 -20.47 9.84 8.12
N GLY A 60 -20.46 10.96 7.38
CA GLY A 60 -20.33 12.31 7.97
C GLY A 60 -19.49 13.28 7.13
N LYS A 61 -19.83 14.57 7.23
CA LYS A 61 -19.05 15.66 6.61
C LYS A 61 -17.71 15.78 7.33
N ARG A 62 -16.60 15.57 6.59
CA ARG A 62 -15.24 15.75 7.11
C ARG A 62 -14.91 17.24 7.23
N LYS A 63 -14.19 17.63 8.29
CA LYS A 63 -13.62 18.98 8.41
C LYS A 63 -12.66 19.24 7.24
N ARG A 64 -12.75 20.41 6.60
CA ARG A 64 -11.77 20.88 5.61
C ARG A 64 -10.37 20.88 6.24
N GLY A 65 -9.36 20.40 5.51
CA GLY A 65 -7.96 20.34 5.98
C GLY A 65 -7.48 18.97 6.48
N ARG A 66 -8.37 17.98 6.69
CA ARG A 66 -7.93 16.62 7.05
C ARG A 66 -7.36 15.89 5.81
N PRO A 67 -6.19 15.23 5.90
CA PRO A 67 -5.60 14.46 4.80
C PRO A 67 -6.60 13.48 4.19
N LYS A 68 -6.62 13.42 2.85
CA LYS A 68 -7.61 12.67 2.06
C LYS A 68 -7.27 11.17 1.96
N ASN A 69 -6.10 10.75 2.43
CA ASN A 69 -5.66 9.36 2.46
C ASN A 69 -6.24 8.66 3.70
N THR A 70 -7.11 7.68 3.46
CA THR A 70 -7.62 6.79 4.50
C THR A 70 -7.09 5.40 4.17
N LEU A 71 -6.82 4.57 5.20
CA LEU A 71 -6.43 3.16 5.05
C LEU A 71 -7.22 2.45 3.93
N ARG A 72 -8.55 2.65 3.88
CA ARG A 72 -9.41 2.12 2.82
C ARG A 72 -9.00 2.52 1.39
N ARG A 73 -8.61 3.78 1.15
CA ARG A 73 -8.21 4.25 -0.19
C ARG A 73 -6.85 3.74 -0.60
N GLU A 74 -5.91 3.66 0.34
CA GLU A 74 -4.59 3.07 0.10
C GLU A 74 -4.74 1.59 -0.24
N MET A 75 -5.60 0.88 0.49
CA MET A 75 -5.95 -0.51 0.19
C MET A 75 -6.68 -0.68 -1.15
N GLU A 76 -7.66 0.17 -1.46
CA GLU A 76 -8.36 0.13 -2.75
C GLU A 76 -7.38 0.40 -3.92
N ALA A 77 -6.39 1.26 -3.73
CA ALA A 77 -5.33 1.49 -4.72
C ALA A 77 -4.41 0.27 -4.85
N ASP A 78 -3.99 -0.32 -3.73
CA ASP A 78 -3.19 -1.56 -3.72
C ASP A 78 -3.94 -2.71 -4.40
N MET A 79 -5.26 -2.84 -4.17
CA MET A 79 -6.14 -3.82 -4.81
C MET A 79 -6.25 -3.59 -6.32
N LYS A 80 -6.53 -2.34 -6.72
CA LYS A 80 -6.60 -1.97 -8.15
C LYS A 80 -5.31 -2.28 -8.88
N ARG A 81 -4.16 -2.05 -8.24
CA ARG A 81 -2.84 -2.35 -8.82
C ARG A 81 -2.60 -3.84 -9.02
N MET A 82 -3.22 -4.70 -8.22
CA MET A 82 -3.12 -6.16 -8.35
C MET A 82 -4.31 -6.79 -9.08
N ASN A 83 -5.24 -5.98 -9.59
CA ASN A 83 -6.41 -6.42 -10.35
C ASN A 83 -7.31 -7.42 -9.60
N TYR A 84 -7.42 -7.29 -8.27
CA TYR A 84 -8.32 -8.12 -7.45
C TYR A 84 -9.55 -7.33 -7.03
N ASN A 85 -10.72 -7.99 -7.08
CA ASN A 85 -11.94 -7.45 -6.50
C ASN A 85 -12.10 -7.86 -5.01
N TRP A 86 -12.96 -7.17 -4.25
CA TRP A 86 -13.19 -7.46 -2.83
C TRP A 86 -13.72 -8.88 -2.57
N LYS A 87 -14.54 -9.43 -3.48
CA LYS A 87 -15.12 -10.78 -3.35
C LYS A 87 -14.08 -11.88 -3.57
N GLU A 88 -13.19 -11.72 -4.54
CA GLU A 88 -12.08 -12.63 -4.81
C GLU A 88 -11.11 -12.66 -3.65
N LEU A 89 -10.82 -11.49 -3.08
CA LEU A 89 -9.97 -11.34 -1.90
C LEU A 89 -10.53 -12.05 -0.68
N GLU A 90 -11.83 -11.91 -0.46
CA GLU A 90 -12.53 -12.63 0.59
C GLU A 90 -12.47 -14.14 0.36
N ARG A 91 -12.66 -14.61 -0.88
CA ARG A 91 -12.56 -16.03 -1.23
C ARG A 91 -11.15 -16.57 -0.97
N ILE A 92 -10.10 -15.88 -1.44
CA ILE A 92 -8.69 -16.27 -1.24
C ILE A 92 -8.30 -16.25 0.25
N ALA A 93 -8.86 -15.33 1.04
CA ALA A 93 -8.59 -15.27 2.48
C ALA A 93 -9.22 -16.45 3.24
N GLN A 94 -10.40 -16.89 2.81
CA GLN A 94 -11.20 -17.96 3.43
C GLN A 94 -10.83 -19.36 2.94
N ASP A 95 -10.25 -19.49 1.74
CA ASP A 95 -9.77 -20.76 1.21
C ASP A 95 -8.70 -21.34 2.16
N ARG A 96 -9.09 -22.39 2.88
CA ARG A 96 -8.25 -23.12 3.82
C ARG A 96 -7.44 -24.13 3.01
N VAL A 97 -6.14 -23.91 2.90
CA VAL A 97 -5.17 -25.01 2.73
C VAL A 97 -4.78 -25.47 4.12
#